data_AF-A0A4C1V317-F1
#
_entry.id   AF-A0A4C1V317-F1
#
_cell.length_a   1.000
_cell.length_b   1.000
_cell.length_c   1.000
_cell.angle_alpha   90.00
_cell.angle_beta   90.00
_cell.angle_gamma   90.00
#
_symmetry.space_group_name_H-M   'P 1'
#
loop_
_entity.id
_entity.type
_entity.pdbx_description
1 polymer ?
#
loop_
_entity_poly.entity_id
_entity_poly.type
_entity_poly.pdbx_seq_one_letter_code
_entity_poly.pdbx_strand_id
1 'polypeptide(L)'
;MVISSSITYGLNVVALTKSNRTRLRQYKREILKDMLPAARNQPKLKTQEILKGKTIIKTIKVRRICYYGHLLRRDQPHILNFILRCTTTERKVGCPIYTWKDSLRQDFRYHNKNQEEWATIAQNKTEMKKAADELYQLPETDTENSAPSEENEE
;
A
#
# COMPACT_ATOMS: atom_id res chain seq x y z
N MET A 1 -20.97 19.36 -12.30
CA MET A 1 -20.81 18.43 -11.15
C MET A 1 -21.39 18.93 -9.81
N VAL A 2 -21.65 20.24 -9.60
CA VAL A 2 -22.12 20.77 -8.29
C VAL A 2 -23.63 20.60 -8.05
N ILE A 3 -24.43 20.61 -9.12
CA ILE A 3 -25.90 20.55 -9.03
C ILE A 3 -26.39 19.18 -8.54
N SER A 4 -25.83 18.08 -9.07
CA SER A 4 -26.19 16.71 -8.66
C SER A 4 -25.96 16.48 -7.17
N SER A 5 -24.78 16.83 -6.64
CA SER A 5 -24.49 16.70 -5.20
C SER A 5 -25.43 17.53 -4.32
N SER A 6 -25.85 18.71 -4.81
CA SER A 6 -26.77 19.59 -4.08
C SER A 6 -28.19 19.01 -4.04
N ILE A 7 -28.64 18.40 -5.13
CA ILE A 7 -29.95 17.73 -5.24
C ILE A 7 -29.98 16.49 -4.35
N THR A 8 -28.95 15.64 -4.41
CA THR A 8 -28.86 14.41 -3.58
C THR A 8 -28.80 14.74 -2.09
N TYR A 9 -28.06 15.79 -1.71
CA TYR A 9 -28.06 16.28 -0.33
C TYR A 9 -29.45 16.80 0.09
N GLY A 10 -30.13 17.55 -0.78
CA GLY A 10 -31.50 18.01 -0.53
C GLY A 10 -32.46 16.86 -0.26
N LEU A 11 -32.52 15.89 -1.18
CA LEU A 11 -33.39 14.71 -1.08
C LEU A 11 -33.14 13.90 0.20
N ASN A 12 -31.87 13.66 0.55
CA ASN A 12 -31.51 12.91 1.74
C ASN A 12 -31.84 13.64 3.06
N VAL A 13 -31.93 14.98 3.04
CA VAL A 13 -32.20 15.80 4.22
C VAL A 13 -33.70 16.09 4.40
N VAL A 14 -34.52 15.93 3.36
CA VAL A 14 -35.98 16.12 3.42
C VAL A 14 -36.65 15.18 4.42
N ALA A 15 -36.19 13.92 4.56
CA ALA A 15 -36.76 12.97 5.51
C ALA A 15 -36.32 13.19 6.98
N LEU A 16 -35.39 14.12 7.25
CA LEU A 16 -34.80 14.29 8.58
C LEU A 16 -35.60 15.23 9.49
N THR A 17 -35.62 14.91 10.79
CA THR A 17 -36.21 15.76 11.83
C THR A 17 -35.42 17.07 12.00
N LYS A 18 -36.07 18.10 12.56
CA LYS A 18 -35.47 19.44 12.77
C LYS A 18 -34.16 19.38 13.55
N SER A 19 -34.08 18.53 14.58
CA SER A 19 -32.85 18.32 15.38
C SER A 19 -31.70 17.77 14.53
N ASN A 20 -31.95 16.73 13.73
CA ASN A 20 -30.95 16.12 12.86
C ASN A 20 -30.44 17.09 11.80
N ARG A 21 -31.33 17.93 11.24
CA ARG A 21 -30.96 19.00 10.29
C ARG A 21 -30.04 20.04 10.91
N THR A 22 -30.30 20.45 12.16
CA THR A 22 -29.44 21.38 12.89
C THR A 22 -28.06 20.79 13.15
N ARG A 23 -27.99 19.52 13.58
CA ARG A 23 -26.74 18.82 13.83
C ARG A 23 -25.88 18.69 12.57
N LEU A 24 -26.50 18.32 11.43
CA LEU A 24 -25.82 18.27 10.13
C LEU A 24 -25.31 19.64 9.67
N ARG A 25 -26.06 20.73 9.92
CA ARG A 25 -25.58 22.09 9.62
C ARG A 25 -24.38 22.47 10.47
N GLN A 26 -24.34 22.05 11.74
CA GLN A 26 -23.20 22.23 12.62
C GLN A 26 -21.98 21.47 12.09
N TYR A 27 -22.12 20.18 11.78
CA TYR A 27 -21.03 19.39 11.20
C TYR A 27 -20.53 19.98 9.88
N LYS A 28 -21.45 20.41 9.00
CA LYS A 28 -21.08 21.08 7.74
C LYS A 28 -20.24 22.34 7.99
N ARG A 29 -20.59 23.15 8.99
CA ARG A 29 -19.84 24.36 9.35
C ARG A 29 -18.46 24.03 9.93
N GLU A 30 -18.36 23.02 10.78
CA GLU A 30 -17.08 22.58 11.33
C GLU A 30 -16.15 22.01 10.23
N ILE A 31 -16.68 21.17 9.34
CA ILE A 31 -15.94 20.67 8.16
C ILE A 31 -15.48 21.82 7.28
N LEU A 32 -16.33 22.81 7.02
CA LEU A 32 -15.96 24.01 6.24
C LEU A 32 -14.89 24.85 6.94
N LYS A 33 -14.96 25.02 8.27
CA LYS A 33 -13.95 25.74 9.05
C LYS A 33 -12.61 25.02 9.07
N ASP A 34 -12.58 23.69 8.95
CA ASP A 34 -11.36 22.89 8.88
C ASP A 34 -10.77 22.91 7.45
N MET A 35 -11.63 22.76 6.44
CA MET A 35 -11.23 22.77 5.03
C MET A 35 -10.79 24.15 4.52
N LEU A 36 -11.39 25.25 4.98
CA LEU A 36 -11.07 26.60 4.47
C LEU A 36 -9.64 27.05 4.80
N PRO A 37 -9.11 26.90 6.03
CA PRO A 37 -7.70 27.13 6.34
C PRO A 37 -6.78 26.18 5.58
N ALA A 38 -7.14 24.90 5.44
CA ALA A 38 -6.36 23.93 4.68
C ALA A 38 -6.24 24.31 3.20
N ALA A 39 -7.34 24.77 2.59
CA ALA A 39 -7.37 25.25 1.20
C ALA A 39 -6.69 26.62 1.03
N ARG A 40 -6.76 27.50 2.04
CA ARG A 40 -6.15 28.83 2.02
C ARG A 40 -4.64 28.80 2.24
N ASN A 41 -4.13 27.87 3.05
CA ASN A 41 -2.72 27.78 3.43
C ASN A 41 -1.90 26.84 2.53
N GLN A 42 -2.54 25.95 1.76
CA GLN A 42 -1.86 24.98 0.89
C GLN A 42 -2.63 24.78 -0.44
N PRO A 43 -2.83 25.81 -1.28
CA PRO A 43 -3.60 25.66 -2.52
C PRO A 43 -2.90 24.75 -3.57
N LYS A 44 -1.62 24.41 -3.37
CA LYS A 44 -0.80 23.60 -4.27
C LYS A 44 0.26 22.77 -3.53
N LEU A 45 -0.12 21.92 -2.58
CA LEU A 45 0.71 20.72 -2.44
C LEU A 45 0.33 19.82 -3.60
N LYS A 46 1.24 19.65 -4.56
CA LYS A 46 1.05 18.63 -5.58
C LYS A 46 0.86 17.33 -4.81
N THR A 47 -0.22 16.60 -5.04
CA THR A 47 -0.45 15.29 -4.41
C THR A 47 0.77 14.36 -4.62
N GLN A 48 1.51 14.56 -5.72
CA GLN A 48 2.81 13.97 -6.01
C GLN A 48 3.93 14.28 -4.99
N GLU A 49 3.96 15.46 -4.37
CA GLU A 49 4.94 15.80 -3.32
C GLU A 49 4.59 15.14 -1.98
N ILE A 50 3.30 15.05 -1.64
CA ILE A 50 2.83 14.36 -0.43
C ILE A 50 3.04 12.84 -0.56
N LEU A 51 2.80 12.29 -1.76
CA LEU A 51 2.97 10.88 -2.08
C LEU A 51 4.37 10.53 -2.58
N LYS A 52 5.32 11.48 -2.65
CA LYS A 52 6.68 11.24 -3.15
C LYS A 52 7.33 10.14 -2.30
N GLY A 53 7.57 8.98 -2.91
CA GLY A 53 8.14 7.81 -2.23
C GLY A 53 7.14 6.94 -1.43
N LYS A 54 5.84 7.26 -1.46
CA LYS A 54 4.76 6.53 -0.74
C LYS A 54 3.62 6.11 -1.67
N THR A 55 3.91 5.71 -2.91
CA THR A 55 2.90 5.12 -3.79
C THR A 55 2.34 3.84 -3.16
N ILE A 56 1.07 3.53 -3.44
CA ILE A 56 0.38 2.33 -2.95
C ILE A 56 1.19 1.07 -3.33
N ILE A 57 1.67 1.01 -4.56
CA ILE A 57 2.49 -0.10 -5.08
C ILE A 57 3.75 -0.27 -4.21
N LYS A 58 4.52 0.79 -4.03
CA LYS A 58 5.74 0.78 -3.21
C LYS A 58 5.46 0.37 -1.77
N THR A 59 4.35 0.85 -1.19
CA THR A 59 3.90 0.44 0.15
C THR A 59 3.59 -1.05 0.23
N ILE A 60 2.94 -1.61 -0.79
CA ILE A 60 2.67 -3.06 -0.85
C ILE A 60 3.98 -3.85 -0.93
N LYS A 61 4.92 -3.46 -1.80
CA LYS A 61 6.22 -4.14 -1.98
C LYS A 61 7.05 -4.13 -0.68
N VAL A 62 7.23 -2.96 -0.07
CA VAL A 62 7.99 -2.81 1.18
C VAL A 62 7.33 -3.59 2.32
N ARG A 63 6.00 -3.56 2.44
CA ARG A 63 5.28 -4.36 3.45
C ARG A 63 5.47 -5.86 3.25
N ARG A 64 5.52 -6.34 2.01
CA ARG A 64 5.75 -7.76 1.71
C ARG A 64 7.13 -8.20 2.17
N ILE A 65 8.17 -7.40 1.86
CA ILE A 65 9.55 -7.62 2.33
C ILE A 65 9.64 -7.59 3.86
N CYS A 66 8.97 -6.63 4.51
CA CYS A 66 8.93 -6.55 5.98
C CYS A 66 8.21 -7.76 6.61
N TYR A 67 7.13 -8.24 5.98
CA TYR A 67 6.40 -9.42 6.45
C TYR A 67 7.25 -10.68 6.30
N TYR A 68 8.04 -10.80 5.23
CA TYR A 68 9.03 -11.87 5.10
C TYR A 68 10.04 -11.84 6.26
N GLY A 69 10.60 -10.67 6.60
CA GLY A 69 11.47 -10.52 7.78
C GLY A 69 10.78 -10.85 9.12
N HIS A 70 9.48 -10.57 9.24
CA HIS A 70 8.68 -11.02 10.40
C HIS A 70 8.55 -12.54 10.47
N LEU A 71 8.40 -13.23 9.35
CA LEU A 71 8.36 -14.70 9.31
C LEU A 71 9.70 -15.33 9.73
N LEU A 72 10.83 -14.73 9.31
CA LEU A 72 12.17 -15.22 9.62
C LEU A 72 12.54 -15.13 11.11
N ARG A 73 11.98 -14.14 11.83
CA ARG A 73 12.18 -13.97 13.27
C ARG A 73 11.35 -14.89 14.15
N ARG A 74 10.35 -15.58 13.60
CA ARG A 74 9.54 -16.49 14.42
C ARG A 74 10.36 -17.72 14.76
N ASP A 75 10.18 -18.20 15.99
CA ASP A 75 10.83 -19.41 16.50
C ASP A 75 10.61 -20.63 15.57
N GLN A 76 11.61 -21.50 15.48
CA GLN A 76 11.45 -22.80 14.81
C GLN A 76 10.84 -23.81 15.79
N PRO A 77 9.77 -24.56 15.42
CA PRO A 77 9.07 -24.63 14.13
C PRO A 77 7.67 -23.98 14.16
N HIS A 78 7.59 -22.67 13.91
CA HIS A 78 6.29 -22.02 13.74
C HIS A 78 5.63 -22.40 12.39
N ILE A 79 4.33 -22.71 12.40
CA ILE A 79 3.55 -23.18 11.23
C ILE A 79 3.74 -22.32 9.97
N LEU A 80 3.80 -21.00 10.11
CA LEU A 80 4.03 -20.09 8.98
C LEU A 80 5.42 -20.21 8.35
N ASN A 81 6.45 -20.49 9.15
CA ASN A 81 7.80 -20.74 8.65
C ASN A 81 7.88 -22.11 7.96
N PHE A 82 7.11 -23.09 8.44
CA PHE A 82 6.94 -24.37 7.75
C PHE A 82 6.28 -24.19 6.38
N ILE A 83 5.15 -23.49 6.31
CA ILE A 83 4.45 -23.19 5.05
C ILE A 83 5.36 -22.44 4.06
N LEU A 84 6.21 -21.54 4.56
CA LEU A 84 7.19 -20.84 3.74
C LEU A 84 8.16 -21.80 3.03
N ARG A 85 8.52 -22.92 3.66
CA ARG A 85 9.44 -23.91 3.07
C ARG A 85 8.75 -24.84 2.09
N CYS A 86 7.45 -25.08 2.26
CA CYS A 86 6.68 -25.89 1.32
C CYS A 86 6.73 -25.31 -0.10
N THR A 87 6.89 -26.20 -1.07
CA THR A 87 6.77 -25.91 -2.50
C THR A 87 5.50 -26.55 -3.01
N THR A 88 4.72 -25.78 -3.78
CA THR A 88 3.52 -26.31 -4.45
C THR A 88 3.93 -26.71 -5.86
N THR A 89 3.94 -28.01 -6.13
CA THR A 89 4.36 -28.59 -7.42
C THR A 89 3.29 -28.43 -8.51
N GLU A 90 2.01 -28.46 -8.13
CA GLU A 90 0.89 -28.42 -9.08
C GLU A 90 -0.03 -27.24 -8.79
N ARG A 91 -0.35 -26.44 -9.81
CA ARG A 91 -1.32 -25.34 -9.72
C ARG A 91 -2.45 -25.54 -10.69
N LYS A 92 -3.66 -25.28 -10.21
CA LYS A 92 -4.84 -25.30 -11.05
C LYS A 92 -4.81 -24.13 -12.03
N VAL A 93 -5.35 -24.35 -13.22
CA VAL A 93 -5.59 -23.31 -14.22
C VAL A 93 -6.46 -22.21 -13.61
N GLY A 94 -6.07 -20.95 -13.81
CA GLY A 94 -6.74 -19.78 -13.22
C GLY A 94 -6.16 -19.31 -11.87
N CYS A 95 -5.20 -20.02 -11.27
CA CYS A 95 -4.42 -19.48 -10.16
C CYS A 95 -3.54 -18.30 -10.61
N PRO A 96 -3.23 -17.32 -9.72
CA PRO A 96 -2.31 -16.23 -10.03
C PRO A 96 -0.97 -16.75 -10.55
N ILE A 97 -0.46 -16.11 -11.61
CA ILE A 97 0.80 -16.47 -12.30
C ILE A 97 1.98 -16.48 -11.32
N TYR A 98 2.08 -15.45 -10.46
CA TYR A 98 3.16 -15.31 -9.49
C TYR A 98 2.75 -15.85 -8.12
N THR A 99 3.62 -16.67 -7.53
CA THR A 99 3.49 -16.98 -6.10
C THR A 99 3.87 -15.81 -5.23
N TRP A 100 3.57 -15.94 -3.94
CA TRP A 100 4.13 -15.03 -2.94
C TRP A 100 5.68 -15.01 -2.94
N LYS A 101 6.35 -16.15 -3.18
CA LYS A 101 7.83 -16.20 -3.31
C LYS A 101 8.33 -15.47 -4.56
N ASP A 102 7.65 -15.65 -5.70
CA ASP A 102 7.99 -14.93 -6.94
C ASP A 102 7.77 -13.43 -6.80
N SER A 103 6.65 -13.06 -6.19
CA SER A 103 6.29 -11.69 -5.85
C SER A 103 7.33 -11.04 -4.94
N LEU A 104 7.83 -11.77 -3.93
CA LEU A 104 8.94 -11.31 -3.08
C LEU A 104 10.24 -11.15 -3.87
N ARG A 105 10.58 -12.11 -4.74
CA ARG A 105 11.79 -12.04 -5.57
C ARG A 105 11.77 -10.81 -6.48
N GLN A 106 10.60 -10.49 -7.05
CA GLN A 106 10.39 -9.26 -7.82
C GLN A 106 10.56 -8.00 -6.95
N ASP A 107 10.04 -7.99 -5.72
CA ASP A 107 10.19 -6.84 -4.82
C ASP A 107 11.65 -6.60 -4.43
N PHE A 108 12.41 -7.65 -4.14
CA PHE A 108 13.85 -7.54 -3.86
C PHE A 108 14.62 -7.01 -5.07
N ARG A 109 14.29 -7.47 -6.28
CA ARG A 109 14.86 -6.94 -7.54
C ARG A 109 14.52 -5.46 -7.72
N TYR A 110 13.26 -5.08 -7.49
CA TYR A 110 12.81 -3.69 -7.62
C TYR A 110 13.57 -2.74 -6.69
N HIS A 111 13.91 -3.19 -5.48
CA HIS A 111 14.66 -2.38 -4.51
C HIS A 111 16.17 -2.57 -4.58
N ASN A 112 16.69 -3.36 -5.52
CA ASN A 112 18.10 -3.75 -5.61
C ASN A 112 18.68 -4.23 -4.26
N LYS A 113 17.92 -5.09 -3.56
CA LYS A 113 18.31 -5.64 -2.26
C LYS A 113 18.49 -7.15 -2.35
N ASN A 114 19.51 -7.67 -1.66
CA ASN A 114 19.71 -9.10 -1.52
C ASN A 114 18.77 -9.67 -0.44
N GLN A 115 18.21 -10.85 -0.71
CA GLN A 115 17.32 -11.56 0.20
C GLN A 115 18.07 -12.06 1.45
N GLU A 116 19.34 -12.44 1.33
CA GLU A 116 20.16 -12.93 2.44
C GLU A 116 20.57 -11.80 3.40
N GLU A 117 21.00 -10.66 2.86
CA GLU A 117 21.26 -9.44 3.64
C GLU A 117 20.00 -8.97 4.37
N TRP A 118 18.84 -9.07 3.73
CA TRP A 118 17.59 -8.75 4.42
C TRP A 118 17.28 -9.74 5.54
N ALA A 119 17.65 -11.02 5.39
CA ALA A 119 17.43 -12.02 6.42
C ALA A 119 18.28 -11.75 7.68
N THR A 120 19.49 -11.22 7.53
CA THR A 120 20.33 -10.82 8.67
C THR A 120 19.78 -9.57 9.35
N ILE A 121 19.47 -8.52 8.57
CA ILE A 121 18.84 -7.29 9.06
C ILE A 121 17.51 -7.58 9.77
N ALA A 122 16.73 -8.52 9.22
CA ALA A 122 15.42 -8.87 9.74
C ALA A 122 15.48 -9.44 11.17
N GLN A 123 16.61 -10.02 11.62
CA GLN A 123 16.73 -10.52 12.98
C GLN A 123 16.58 -9.40 14.01
N ASN A 124 17.08 -8.19 13.69
CA ASN A 124 16.92 -7.03 14.54
C ASN A 124 15.68 -6.19 14.13
N LYS A 125 14.69 -6.12 15.01
CA LYS A 125 13.42 -5.39 14.74
C LYS A 125 13.64 -3.91 14.41
N THR A 126 14.57 -3.25 15.08
CA THR A 126 14.79 -1.81 14.92
C THR A 126 15.53 -1.51 13.62
N GLU A 127 16.55 -2.31 13.28
CA GLU A 127 17.28 -2.22 12.02
C GLU A 127 16.38 -2.52 10.82
N MET A 128 15.53 -3.55 10.91
CA MET A 128 14.55 -3.85 9.88
C MET A 128 13.57 -2.69 9.65
N LYS A 129 13.14 -2.01 10.71
CA LYS A 129 12.26 -0.84 10.58
C LYS A 129 12.99 0.32 9.92
N LYS A 130 14.24 0.59 10.33
CA LYS A 130 15.08 1.64 9.73
C LYS A 130 15.33 1.36 8.24
N ALA A 131 15.70 0.13 7.89
CA ALA A 131 15.91 -0.27 6.50
C ALA A 131 14.63 -0.18 5.66
N ALA A 132 13.46 -0.49 6.24
CA ALA A 132 12.18 -0.29 5.56
C ALA A 132 11.86 1.19 5.33
N ASP A 133 12.16 2.06 6.29
CA ASP A 133 12.03 3.51 6.15
C ASP A 133 12.95 4.04 5.04
N GLU A 134 14.18 3.53 4.93
CA GLU A 134 15.10 3.84 3.83
C GLU A 134 14.52 3.43 2.46
N LEU A 135 13.86 2.27 2.35
CA LEU A 135 13.19 1.86 1.12
C LEU A 135 12.10 2.85 0.70
N TYR A 136 11.34 3.43 1.63
CA TYR A 136 10.36 4.47 1.32
C TYR A 136 10.99 5.77 0.80
N GLN A 137 12.22 6.09 1.19
CA GLN A 137 12.91 7.32 0.75
C GLN A 137 13.58 7.20 -0.62
N LEU A 138 13.82 5.97 -1.12
CA LEU A 138 14.39 5.78 -2.46
C LEU A 138 13.48 6.35 -3.57
N PRO A 139 14.01 7.02 -4.60
CA PRO A 139 13.22 7.41 -5.75
C PRO A 139 12.60 6.19 -6.43
N GLU A 140 11.37 6.33 -6.95
CA GLU A 140 10.77 5.26 -7.75
C GLU A 140 11.53 5.20 -9.08
N THR A 141 12.17 4.07 -9.33
CA THR A 141 12.63 3.74 -10.68
C THR A 141 11.41 3.29 -11.44
N ASP A 142 10.95 4.13 -12.36
CA ASP A 142 9.94 3.80 -13.38
C ASP A 142 10.55 2.78 -14.37
N THR A 143 10.93 1.61 -13.88
CA THR A 143 11.32 0.48 -14.73
C THR A 143 10.11 -0.45 -14.83
N GLU A 144 9.02 0.08 -15.38
CA GLU A 144 8.07 -0.72 -16.15
C GLU A 144 8.69 -0.94 -17.53
N ASN A 145 9.69 -1.82 -17.62
CA ASN A 145 10.14 -2.40 -18.89
C ASN A 145 10.73 -3.78 -18.58
N SER A 146 9.84 -4.72 -18.27
CA SER A 146 10.06 -6.14 -18.48
C SER A 146 8.69 -6.76 -18.62
N ALA A 147 8.08 -6.52 -19.80
CA ALA A 147 7.10 -7.46 -20.32
C ALA A 147 7.77 -8.85 -20.32
N PRO A 148 7.09 -9.91 -19.85
CA PRO A 148 7.55 -11.26 -20.11
C PRO A 148 7.50 -11.43 -21.62
N SER A 149 8.65 -11.62 -22.27
CA SER A 149 8.66 -12.17 -23.62
C SER A 149 8.00 -13.54 -23.53
N GLU A 150 6.81 -13.66 -24.12
CA GLU A 150 6.21 -14.96 -24.43
C GLU A 150 7.14 -15.65 -25.42
N GLU A 151 8.03 -16.49 -24.89
CA GLU A 151 8.78 -17.45 -25.68
C GLU A 151 7.81 -18.60 -25.98
N ASN A 152 7.09 -18.45 -27.09
CA ASN A 152 6.42 -19.57 -27.73
C ASN A 152 7.53 -20.44 -28.35
N GLU A 153 7.88 -21.53 -27.69
CA GLU A 153 8.59 -22.63 -28.34
C GLU A 153 7.56 -23.50 -29.09
N GLU A 154 7.93 -23.77 -30.34
CA GLU A 154 7.23 -24.51 -31.39
C GLU A 154 7.13 -26.02 -31.10
#